data_AF-A0A6P8EUC3-F1
#
_entry.id   AF-A0A6P8EUC3-F1
#
_cell.length_a   1.000
_cell.length_b   1.000
_cell.length_c   1.000
_cell.angle_alpha   90.00
_cell.angle_beta   90.00
_cell.angle_gamma   90.00
#
_symmetry.space_group_name_H-M   'P 1'
#
loop_
_entity.id
_entity.type
_entity.pdbx_description
1 polymer ?
#
loop_
_entity_poly.entity_id
_entity_poly.type
_entity_poly.pdbx_seq_one_letter_code
_entity_poly.pdbx_strand_id
1 'polypeptide(L)'
;MRGYFHEEATLCSQVDCLDDVCGLLPFLNPAVPDQFYRLWLSLFLHAGLLHCLVSVVFQMTILRDLEKLAGWVRISIIYILSGITGNLASALFLPYRAEV
;
A
#
# COMPACT_ATOMS: atom_id res chain seq x y z
N MET A 1 -5.38 -18.29 -9.72
CA MET A 1 -6.35 -17.29 -9.22
C MET A 1 -7.69 -17.57 -9.90
N ARG A 2 -8.80 -17.65 -9.15
CA ARG A 2 -10.16 -17.85 -9.69
C ARG A 2 -10.89 -16.49 -9.71
N GLY A 3 -10.52 -15.63 -10.66
CA GLY A 3 -11.23 -14.36 -10.87
C GLY A 3 -12.48 -14.56 -11.75
N TYR A 4 -13.50 -13.75 -11.54
CA TYR A 4 -14.71 -13.69 -12.36
C TYR A 4 -14.89 -12.25 -12.87
N PHE A 5 -15.29 -12.09 -14.12
CA PHE A 5 -15.46 -10.78 -14.74
C PHE A 5 -16.86 -10.26 -14.45
N HIS A 6 -16.95 -9.02 -13.97
CA HIS A 6 -18.21 -8.31 -13.76
C HIS A 6 -18.42 -7.35 -14.93
N GLU A 7 -19.43 -7.59 -15.77
CA GLU A 7 -19.72 -6.72 -16.92
C GLU A 7 -20.30 -5.37 -16.47
N GLU A 8 -20.92 -5.33 -15.29
CA GLU A 8 -21.59 -4.15 -14.70
C GLU A 8 -20.65 -3.21 -13.93
N ALA A 9 -19.41 -3.62 -13.66
CA ALA A 9 -18.47 -2.86 -12.85
C ALA A 9 -17.32 -2.33 -13.70
N THR A 10 -17.21 -1.00 -13.79
CA THR A 10 -16.12 -0.32 -14.50
C THR A 10 -14.95 0.04 -13.57
N LEU A 11 -15.19 0.07 -12.26
CA LEU A 11 -14.20 0.44 -11.25
C LEU A 11 -14.07 -0.65 -10.16
N CYS A 12 -12.85 -0.94 -9.72
CA CYS A 12 -12.59 -1.90 -8.63
C CYS A 12 -13.23 -1.51 -7.28
N SER A 13 -13.73 -0.28 -7.12
CA SER A 13 -14.51 0.12 -5.95
C SER A 13 -15.97 -0.36 -5.99
N GLN A 14 -16.44 -0.85 -7.14
CA GLN A 14 -17.79 -1.37 -7.31
C GLN A 14 -17.88 -2.87 -7.03
N VAL A 15 -16.74 -3.53 -6.78
CA VAL A 15 -16.62 -4.97 -6.56
C VAL A 15 -15.68 -5.24 -5.39
N ASP A 16 -16.05 -6.14 -4.49
CA ASP A 16 -15.22 -6.59 -3.35
C ASP A 16 -14.10 -7.56 -3.79
N CYS A 17 -13.41 -7.23 -4.90
CA CYS A 17 -12.35 -8.07 -5.48
C CYS A 17 -11.22 -8.42 -4.50
N LEU A 18 -10.96 -7.56 -3.51
CA LEU A 18 -9.84 -7.74 -2.59
C LEU A 18 -10.14 -8.73 -1.46
N ASP A 19 -11.40 -8.87 -1.05
CA ASP A 19 -11.82 -9.91 -0.09
C ASP A 19 -11.82 -11.28 -0.77
N ASP A 20 -12.46 -11.39 -1.94
CA ASP A 20 -12.60 -12.65 -2.66
C ASP A 20 -11.26 -13.24 -3.16
N VAL A 21 -10.32 -12.39 -3.56
CA VAL A 21 -9.03 -12.85 -4.13
C VAL A 21 -7.92 -12.86 -3.10
N CYS A 22 -7.86 -11.86 -2.21
CA CYS A 22 -6.74 -11.65 -1.30
C CYS A 22 -7.10 -11.88 0.19
N GLY A 23 -8.38 -12.01 0.54
CA GLY A 23 -8.83 -12.18 1.93
C GLY A 23 -8.59 -10.95 2.82
N LEU A 24 -8.54 -9.75 2.22
CA LEU A 24 -8.43 -8.50 2.97
C LEU A 24 -9.81 -7.96 3.35
N LEU A 25 -9.85 -7.11 4.37
CA LEU A 25 -11.08 -6.55 4.93
C LEU A 25 -12.02 -5.95 3.85
N PRO A 26 -13.31 -6.35 3.84
CA PRO A 26 -14.30 -5.85 2.88
C PRO A 26 -14.67 -4.38 3.15
N PHE A 27 -15.36 -3.74 2.21
CA PHE A 27 -15.93 -2.40 2.44
C PHE A 27 -16.98 -2.46 3.56
N LEU A 28 -16.88 -1.56 4.56
CA LEU A 28 -17.86 -1.45 5.63
C LEU A 28 -19.12 -0.71 5.17
N ASN A 29 -18.98 0.19 4.20
CA ASN A 29 -20.11 0.85 3.54
C ASN A 29 -19.87 0.93 2.02
N PRO A 30 -20.62 0.19 1.19
CA PRO A 30 -20.43 0.16 -0.26
C PRO A 30 -20.57 1.51 -0.96
N ALA A 31 -21.24 2.49 -0.34
CA ALA A 31 -21.43 3.83 -0.90
C ALA A 31 -20.27 4.79 -0.61
N VAL A 32 -19.30 4.40 0.25
CA VAL A 32 -18.20 5.26 0.69
C VAL A 32 -16.88 4.51 0.52
N PRO A 33 -15.82 5.11 -0.05
CA PRO A 33 -14.52 4.46 -0.12
C PRO A 33 -13.84 4.45 1.27
N ASP A 34 -14.11 3.43 2.09
CA ASP A 34 -13.63 3.34 3.48
C ASP A 34 -12.32 2.54 3.67
N GLN A 35 -11.65 2.12 2.59
CA GLN A 35 -10.42 1.33 2.61
C GLN A 35 -9.13 2.12 2.93
N PHE A 36 -9.16 3.03 3.88
CA PHE A 36 -7.99 3.81 4.30
C PHE A 36 -6.85 2.94 4.83
N TYR A 37 -7.17 1.75 5.34
CA TYR A 37 -6.17 0.77 5.77
C TYR A 37 -5.19 0.40 4.64
N ARG A 38 -5.58 0.54 3.36
CA ARG A 38 -4.69 0.29 2.20
C ARG A 38 -3.53 1.27 2.16
N LEU A 39 -3.73 2.52 2.57
CA LEU A 39 -2.65 3.52 2.64
C LEU A 39 -1.60 3.14 3.69
N TRP A 40 -2.01 2.46 4.76
CA TRP A 40 -1.10 2.00 5.80
C TRP A 40 -0.45 0.66 5.43
N LEU A 41 -1.25 -0.31 5.00
CA LEU A 41 -0.81 -1.66 4.69
C LEU A 41 0.16 -1.70 3.51
N SER A 42 0.00 -0.78 2.55
CA SER A 42 0.90 -0.65 1.40
C SER A 42 2.34 -0.29 1.77
N LEU A 43 2.61 0.26 2.97
CA LEU A 43 3.99 0.47 3.42
C LEU A 43 4.71 -0.84 3.77
N PHE A 44 3.96 -1.90 4.07
CA PHE A 44 4.51 -3.18 4.52
C PHE A 44 4.42 -4.29 3.46
N LEU A 45 3.49 -4.18 2.51
CA LEU A 45 3.36 -5.13 1.41
C LEU A 45 4.53 -5.01 0.43
N HIS A 46 5.22 -6.14 0.21
CA HIS A 46 6.31 -6.25 -0.76
C HIS A 46 5.97 -7.34 -1.79
N ALA A 47 6.33 -7.12 -3.05
CA ALA A 47 6.08 -8.07 -4.15
C ALA A 47 6.77 -9.44 -3.97
N GLY A 48 7.82 -9.53 -3.13
CA GLY A 48 8.50 -10.78 -2.86
C GLY A 48 9.61 -10.67 -1.80
N LEU A 49 10.19 -11.83 -1.45
CA LEU A 49 11.19 -11.95 -0.37
C LEU A 49 12.46 -11.14 -0.66
N LEU A 50 12.97 -11.18 -1.89
CA LEU A 50 14.17 -10.43 -2.27
C LEU A 50 13.97 -8.92 -2.14
N HIS A 51 12.82 -8.41 -2.59
CA HIS A 51 12.48 -7.00 -2.45
C HIS A 51 12.39 -6.60 -0.98
N CYS A 52 11.73 -7.43 -0.15
CA CYS A 52 11.65 -7.22 1.29
C CYS A 52 13.03 -7.20 1.96
N LEU A 53 13.92 -8.14 1.63
CA LEU A 53 15.27 -8.20 2.19
C LEU A 53 16.08 -6.94 1.87
N VAL A 54 16.05 -6.49 0.61
CA VAL A 54 16.75 -5.28 0.18
C VAL A 54 16.20 -4.06 0.92
N SER A 55 14.88 -3.90 0.98
CA SER A 55 14.23 -2.81 1.73
C SER A 55 14.67 -2.77 3.19
N VAL A 56 14.64 -3.92 3.88
CA VAL A 56 15.04 -4.01 5.30
C VAL A 56 16.52 -3.69 5.50
N VAL A 57 17.41 -4.15 4.61
CA VAL A 57 18.84 -3.82 4.69
C VAL A 57 19.07 -2.32 4.51
N PHE A 58 18.42 -1.70 3.53
CA PHE A 58 18.50 -0.25 3.33
C PHE A 58 17.96 0.52 4.54
N GLN A 59 16.85 0.06 5.10
CA GLN A 59 16.24 0.67 6.28
C GLN A 59 17.14 0.54 7.52
N MET A 60 17.76 -0.61 7.73
CA MET A 60 18.64 -0.86 8.89
C MET A 60 19.99 -0.16 8.80
N THR A 61 20.44 0.19 7.59
CA THR A 61 21.70 0.91 7.37
C THR A 61 21.45 2.43 7.38
N ILE A 62 20.64 2.94 6.46
CA ILE A 62 20.45 4.38 6.29
C ILE A 62 19.54 4.96 7.37
N LEU A 63 18.37 4.35 7.59
CA LEU A 63 17.36 4.91 8.49
C LEU A 63 17.87 4.90 9.94
N ARG A 64 18.61 3.85 10.34
CA ARG A 64 19.24 3.75 11.66
C ARG A 64 20.25 4.87 11.91
N ASP A 65 21.04 5.25 10.92
CA ASP A 65 22.00 6.35 11.09
C ASP A 65 21.30 7.70 11.15
N LEU A 66 20.24 7.91 10.35
CA LEU A 66 19.36 9.08 10.47
C LEU A 66 18.66 9.15 11.84
N GLU A 67 18.25 8.01 12.39
CA GLU A 67 17.60 7.91 13.70
C GLU A 67 18.53 8.38 14.82
N LYS A 68 19.82 8.01 14.76
CA LYS A 68 20.82 8.47 15.74
C LYS A 68 21.07 9.97 15.66
N LEU A 69 20.97 10.56 14.46
CA LEU A 69 21.24 11.99 14.22
C LEU A 69 20.06 12.88 14.62
N ALA A 70 18.84 12.52 14.21
CA ALA A 70 17.64 13.37 14.34
C ALA A 70 16.67 12.92 15.43
N GLY A 71 16.88 11.72 16.00
CA GLY A 71 16.01 11.10 16.97
C GLY A 71 14.86 10.30 16.33
N TRP A 72 14.44 9.26 17.04
CA TRP A 72 13.48 8.26 16.54
C TRP A 72 12.10 8.81 16.19
N VAL A 73 11.57 9.75 16.98
CA VAL A 73 10.22 10.31 16.77
C VAL A 73 10.13 11.06 15.44
N ARG A 74 11.12 11.91 15.15
CA ARG A 74 11.13 12.74 13.94
C ARG A 74 11.25 11.88 12.68
N ILE A 75 12.17 10.92 12.71
CA ILE A 75 12.37 9.99 11.59
C ILE A 75 11.14 9.10 11.37
N SER A 76 10.48 8.64 12.44
CA SER A 76 9.26 7.81 12.32
C SER A 76 8.12 8.56 11.63
N ILE A 77 7.90 9.83 11.99
CA ILE A 77 6.86 10.67 11.35
C ILE A 77 7.19 10.90 9.87
N ILE A 78 8.45 11.25 9.56
CA ILE A 78 8.90 11.48 8.18
C ILE A 78 8.75 10.20 7.35
N TYR A 79 9.12 9.04 7.91
CA TYR A 79 9.02 7.75 7.25
C TYR A 79 7.56 7.40 6.89
N ILE A 80 6.64 7.52 7.85
CA ILE A 80 5.22 7.21 7.61
C ILE A 80 4.61 8.18 6.59
N LEU A 81 4.83 9.49 6.76
CA LEU A 81 4.24 10.49 5.87
C LEU A 81 4.80 10.38 4.45
N SER A 82 6.11 10.20 4.29
CA SER A 82 6.72 10.01 2.97
C SER A 82 6.23 8.73 2.28
N GLY A 83 6.04 7.63 3.02
CA GLY A 83 5.46 6.40 2.49
C GLY A 83 4.02 6.57 1.99
N ILE A 84 3.16 7.20 2.81
CA ILE A 84 1.76 7.45 2.44
C ILE A 84 1.68 8.40 1.23
N THR A 85 2.42 9.51 1.25
CA THR A 85 2.43 10.48 0.14
C THR A 85 2.99 9.86 -1.14
N GLY A 86 4.04 9.03 -1.05
CA GLY A 86 4.59 8.31 -2.19
C GLY A 86 3.57 7.34 -2.81
N ASN A 87 2.88 6.56 -1.98
CA ASN A 87 1.84 5.63 -2.46
C ASN A 87 0.65 6.38 -3.08
N LEU A 88 0.24 7.52 -2.50
CA LEU A 88 -0.79 8.36 -3.08
C LEU A 88 -0.36 8.97 -4.42
N ALA A 89 0.88 9.46 -4.53
CA ALA A 89 1.42 10.00 -5.76
C ALA A 89 1.45 8.91 -6.86
N SER A 90 1.90 7.70 -6.56
CA SER A 90 1.87 6.57 -7.50
C SER A 90 0.44 6.26 -7.98
N ALA A 91 -0.53 6.24 -7.07
CA ALA A 91 -1.94 6.01 -7.42
C ALA A 91 -2.53 7.13 -8.30
N LEU A 92 -2.12 8.38 -8.09
CA LEU A 92 -2.54 9.52 -8.91
C LEU A 92 -1.89 9.52 -10.30
N PHE A 93 -0.61 9.14 -10.40
CA PHE A 93 0.14 9.18 -11.66
C PHE A 93 -0.05 7.93 -12.55
N LEU A 94 -0.48 6.80 -11.98
CA LEU A 94 -0.80 5.58 -12.74
C LEU A 94 -2.29 5.18 -12.64
N PRO A 95 -3.23 6.00 -13.15
CA PRO A 95 -4.65 5.71 -13.03
C PRO A 95 -5.14 4.53 -13.88
N TYR A 96 -4.35 4.06 -14.88
CA TYR A 96 -4.83 3.12 -15.91
C TYR A 96 -3.93 1.90 -16.14
N ARG A 97 -2.87 1.71 -15.35
CA ARG A 97 -2.07 0.49 -15.40
C ARG A 97 -2.59 -0.47 -14.34
N ALA A 98 -3.60 -1.27 -14.70
CA ALA A 98 -3.83 -2.51 -13.99
C ALA A 98 -2.59 -3.37 -14.22
N GLU A 99 -1.69 -3.39 -13.24
CA GLU A 99 -0.50 -4.22 -13.25
C GLU A 99 -0.99 -5.68 -13.23
N VAL A 100 -0.86 -6.35 -14.38
CA VAL A 100 -1.14 -7.79 -14.54
C VAL A 100 -0.09 -8.64 -13.86
#